data_AF-A0A8B8BCT4-F1
#
_entry.id   AF-A0A8B8BCT4-F1
#
_cell.length_a   1.000
_cell.length_b   1.000
_cell.length_c   1.000
_cell.angle_alpha   90.00
_cell.angle_beta   90.00
_cell.angle_gamma   90.00
#
_symmetry.space_group_name_H-M   'P 1'
#
loop_
_entity.id
_entity.type
_entity.pdbx_description
1 polymer ?
#
loop_
_entity_poly.entity_id
_entity_poly.type
_entity_poly.pdbx_seq_one_letter_code
_entity_poly.pdbx_strand_id
1 'polypeptide(L)'
;MDDVDLADAVFTPEKFDVVDENSKKLAKITKPLDDPVIPQGSRNEGLRKRHEWITGGNRIVLLDRLHLDLFQQEKFIPNGVDIRLRFNRTKSSFYMMTKLGMTGKVQILSMLMWVRKVRPTATVLNAINQRLNTETAKYPLRRVEVKTFTIATGTQSKIEDHLFQGQMPKRIVVGLVANEAFNGIPAANPFNFQNIDVKKLEVSINGESVMSRPYEPDFANNMYQRSYLSLYQGLGKLGYDWAPDVTLGEYKNGYTLWCIDFTKDQEAQLDRFHLIQTGNLRIELQFANALRRTFNCVVYAEFDNLLEINKQREVSIDY
;
A
#
# COMPACT_ATOMS: atom_id res chain seq x y z
N MET A 1 17.75 -8.92 4.38
CA MET A 1 16.60 -8.11 3.93
C MET A 1 15.42 -9.04 4.02
N ASP A 2 14.44 -8.83 4.89
CA ASP A 2 13.31 -9.77 5.14
C ASP A 2 13.59 -11.24 4.71
N ASP A 3 14.66 -11.81 5.27
CA ASP A 3 15.10 -13.18 5.11
C ASP A 3 15.22 -13.72 6.53
N VAL A 4 14.39 -14.71 6.84
CA VAL A 4 14.41 -15.46 8.09
C VAL A 4 15.67 -16.34 8.06
N ASP A 5 16.52 -16.20 9.08
CA ASP A 5 17.72 -16.98 9.43
C ASP A 5 18.40 -17.79 8.31
N LEU A 6 19.57 -17.31 7.85
CA LEU A 6 20.48 -18.07 6.99
C LEU A 6 21.74 -18.45 7.78
N ALA A 7 22.12 -19.72 7.69
CA ALA A 7 23.36 -20.27 8.22
C ALA A 7 24.60 -19.72 7.49
N ASP A 8 25.76 -19.78 8.15
CA ASP A 8 27.01 -19.16 7.72
C ASP A 8 27.52 -19.62 6.35
N ALA A 9 28.14 -18.68 5.61
CA ALA A 9 28.76 -18.93 4.32
C ALA A 9 30.14 -19.61 4.46
N VAL A 10 30.39 -20.61 3.61
CA VAL A 10 31.72 -21.22 3.42
C VAL A 10 32.47 -20.43 2.36
N PHE A 11 33.69 -19.98 2.66
CA PHE A 11 34.63 -19.42 1.68
C PHE A 11 35.66 -20.48 1.28
N THR A 12 35.95 -20.61 -0.02
CA THR A 12 37.10 -21.40 -0.50
C THR A 12 38.12 -20.46 -1.16
N PRO A 13 39.24 -20.14 -0.50
CA PRO A 13 40.32 -19.41 -1.14
C PRO A 13 41.14 -20.36 -2.03
N GLU A 14 41.31 -20.02 -3.31
CA GLU A 14 42.21 -20.75 -4.22
C GLU A 14 43.52 -19.96 -4.42
N LYS A 15 44.65 -20.64 -4.23
CA LYS A 15 45.99 -20.11 -4.50
C LYS A 15 46.53 -20.79 -5.75
N PHE A 16 47.02 -20.01 -6.69
CA PHE A 16 47.80 -20.52 -7.80
C PHE A 16 49.26 -20.11 -7.64
N ASP A 17 50.14 -21.11 -7.65
CA ASP A 17 51.58 -20.90 -7.74
C ASP A 17 51.97 -20.89 -9.22
N VAL A 18 52.33 -19.70 -9.73
CA VAL A 18 52.99 -19.59 -11.03
C VAL A 18 54.48 -19.37 -10.77
N VAL A 19 55.30 -20.25 -11.34
CA VAL A 19 56.76 -20.24 -11.22
C VAL A 19 57.31 -19.76 -12.56
N ASP A 20 58.10 -18.68 -12.54
CA ASP A 20 58.91 -18.26 -13.69
C ASP A 20 60.21 -19.08 -13.73
N GLU A 21 60.90 -19.10 -14.89
CA GLU A 21 62.05 -19.95 -15.24
C GLU A 21 63.24 -19.86 -14.25
N ASN A 22 63.24 -18.85 -13.37
CA ASN A 22 64.24 -18.65 -12.30
C ASN A 22 63.73 -18.95 -10.87
N SER A 23 62.62 -19.69 -10.72
CA SER A 23 62.06 -20.15 -9.43
C SER A 23 61.73 -19.07 -8.39
N LYS A 24 61.47 -17.82 -8.82
CA LYS A 24 60.96 -16.75 -7.94
C LYS A 24 59.46 -16.53 -8.19
N LYS A 25 58.64 -16.70 -7.15
CA LYS A 25 57.19 -16.41 -7.19
C LYS A 25 56.98 -14.90 -7.38
N LEU A 26 56.39 -14.49 -8.51
CA LEU A 26 56.10 -13.09 -8.82
C LEU A 26 54.61 -12.90 -9.16
N ALA A 27 54.05 -11.85 -8.55
CA ALA A 27 52.75 -11.21 -8.78
C ALA A 27 51.48 -11.80 -8.11
N LYS A 28 50.86 -10.94 -7.28
CA LYS A 28 49.43 -11.01 -6.94
C LYS A 28 48.67 -10.29 -8.06
N ILE A 29 47.92 -11.02 -8.89
CA ILE A 29 46.98 -10.38 -9.82
C ILE A 29 45.66 -10.20 -9.08
N THR A 30 45.30 -8.94 -8.81
CA THR A 30 43.92 -8.61 -8.43
C THR A 30 43.12 -8.56 -9.73
N LYS A 31 42.37 -9.62 -10.02
CA LYS A 31 41.41 -9.61 -11.13
C LYS A 31 40.34 -8.54 -10.82
N PRO A 32 39.79 -7.81 -11.82
CA PRO A 32 38.57 -7.05 -11.62
C PRO A 32 37.50 -7.99 -11.04
N LEU A 33 36.71 -7.49 -10.08
CA LEU A 33 35.53 -8.20 -9.59
C LEU A 33 34.72 -8.67 -10.80
N ASP A 34 34.33 -9.95 -10.81
CA ASP A 34 33.33 -10.42 -11.76
C ASP A 34 32.08 -9.52 -11.62
N ASP A 35 31.30 -9.38 -12.70
CA ASP A 35 30.02 -8.67 -12.67
C ASP A 35 29.23 -9.08 -11.43
N PRO A 36 28.51 -8.15 -10.77
CA PRO A 36 27.82 -8.43 -9.52
C PRO A 36 27.00 -9.71 -9.62
N VAL A 37 27.55 -10.77 -9.03
CA VAL A 37 26.89 -12.07 -9.00
C VAL A 37 25.74 -11.92 -8.04
N ILE A 38 24.55 -12.25 -8.53
CA ILE A 38 23.32 -12.40 -7.77
C ILE A 38 23.67 -13.01 -6.40
N PRO A 39 23.28 -12.40 -5.26
CA PRO A 39 23.33 -13.13 -4.01
C PRO A 39 22.37 -14.33 -4.15
N GLN A 40 22.90 -15.50 -4.51
CA GLN A 40 22.18 -16.75 -4.51
C GLN A 40 21.85 -17.04 -3.04
N GLY A 41 20.61 -16.73 -2.64
CA GLY A 41 20.14 -16.95 -1.27
C GLY A 41 19.02 -16.03 -0.79
N SER A 42 18.87 -14.82 -1.36
CA SER A 42 17.75 -13.94 -1.03
C SER A 42 16.45 -14.49 -1.64
N ARG A 43 15.47 -14.87 -0.82
CA ARG A 43 14.17 -15.37 -1.31
C ARG A 43 13.32 -14.29 -1.98
N ASN A 44 13.67 -13.02 -1.81
CA ASN A 44 12.95 -11.90 -2.40
C ASN A 44 13.29 -11.71 -3.90
N GLU A 45 12.74 -12.59 -4.74
CA GLU A 45 12.94 -12.53 -6.20
C GLU A 45 12.51 -11.20 -6.82
N GLY A 46 11.44 -10.59 -6.29
CA GLY A 46 10.92 -9.31 -6.77
C GLY A 46 11.89 -8.15 -6.54
N LEU A 47 12.60 -8.14 -5.40
CA LEU A 47 13.67 -7.16 -5.17
C LEU A 47 14.84 -7.38 -6.14
N ARG A 48 15.24 -8.63 -6.40
CA ARG A 48 16.32 -8.94 -7.34
C ARG A 48 16.00 -8.46 -8.77
N LYS A 49 14.82 -8.82 -9.28
CA LYS A 49 14.36 -8.37 -10.62
C LYS A 49 14.34 -6.85 -10.74
N ARG A 50 13.86 -6.14 -9.70
CA ARG A 50 13.88 -4.66 -9.67
C ARG A 50 15.30 -4.09 -9.58
N HIS A 51 16.20 -4.76 -8.86
CA HIS A 51 17.60 -4.36 -8.75
C HIS A 51 18.34 -4.50 -10.09
N GLU A 52 18.09 -5.58 -10.83
CA GLU A 52 18.66 -5.81 -12.16
C GLU A 52 18.35 -4.66 -13.12
N TRP A 53 17.12 -4.11 -13.08
CA TRP A 53 16.73 -2.98 -13.93
C TRP A 53 17.53 -1.69 -13.68
N ILE A 54 18.03 -1.50 -12.45
CA ILE A 54 18.69 -0.26 -12.02
C ILE A 54 20.19 -0.41 -11.77
N THR A 55 20.71 -1.64 -11.83
CA THR A 55 22.14 -1.92 -11.63
C THR A 55 22.98 -1.10 -12.61
N GLY A 56 24.10 -0.55 -12.14
CA GLY A 56 24.93 0.35 -12.96
C GLY A 56 24.43 1.81 -13.05
N GLY A 57 23.33 2.16 -12.36
CA GLY A 57 22.82 3.54 -12.32
C GLY A 57 21.94 3.90 -13.52
N ASN A 58 21.27 2.89 -14.10
CA ASN A 58 20.39 3.07 -15.25
C ASN A 58 19.25 4.05 -14.96
N ARG A 59 18.88 4.81 -15.99
CA ARG A 59 17.69 5.66 -15.95
C ARG A 59 16.47 4.79 -16.20
N ILE A 60 15.47 4.94 -15.35
CA ILE A 60 14.17 4.28 -15.51
C ILE A 60 13.06 5.32 -15.67
N VAL A 61 12.02 4.95 -16.41
CA VAL A 61 10.79 5.73 -16.52
C VAL A 61 9.71 4.98 -15.75
N LEU A 62 9.07 5.68 -14.82
CA LEU A 62 7.91 5.18 -14.09
C LEU A 62 6.67 5.89 -14.62
N LEU A 63 5.62 5.12 -14.88
CA LEU A 63 4.33 5.61 -15.37
C LEU A 63 3.26 5.05 -14.47
N ASP A 64 2.49 5.93 -13.83
CA ASP A 64 1.36 5.55 -13.00
C ASP A 64 0.33 6.69 -12.95
N ARG A 65 -0.88 6.38 -12.49
CA ARG A 65 -1.92 7.37 -12.18
C ARG A 65 -1.69 7.97 -10.80
N LEU A 66 -2.19 9.20 -10.60
CA LEU A 66 -2.23 9.80 -9.28
C LEU A 66 -3.44 9.27 -8.50
N HIS A 67 -3.18 8.58 -7.40
CA HIS A 67 -4.19 8.07 -6.47
C HIS A 67 -4.61 9.17 -5.47
N LEU A 68 -5.36 10.16 -5.95
CA LEU A 68 -5.92 11.25 -5.14
C LEU A 68 -7.45 11.17 -5.17
N ASP A 69 -8.11 11.52 -4.07
CA ASP A 69 -9.57 11.43 -3.88
C ASP A 69 -10.36 12.06 -5.04
N LEU A 70 -9.96 13.26 -5.49
CA LEU A 70 -10.59 13.98 -6.62
C LEU A 70 -10.38 13.30 -7.99
N PHE A 71 -9.33 12.49 -8.14
CA PHE A 71 -8.98 11.81 -9.39
C PHE A 71 -9.53 10.37 -9.45
N GLN A 72 -10.32 9.98 -8.46
CA GLN A 72 -11.03 8.70 -8.44
C GLN A 72 -12.45 8.80 -9.02
N GLN A 73 -13.01 10.00 -9.18
CA GLN A 73 -14.32 10.24 -9.80
C GLN A 73 -14.21 10.51 -11.31
N GLU A 74 -15.25 10.16 -12.07
CA GLU A 74 -15.22 10.18 -13.55
C GLU A 74 -15.69 11.50 -14.20
N LYS A 75 -16.27 12.43 -13.44
CA LYS A 75 -16.80 13.69 -13.95
C LYS A 75 -15.69 14.68 -14.29
N PHE A 76 -15.88 15.40 -15.39
CA PHE A 76 -15.00 16.50 -15.78
C PHE A 76 -15.16 17.69 -14.82
N ILE A 77 -14.04 18.31 -14.47
CA ILE A 77 -14.01 19.55 -13.68
C ILE A 77 -14.30 20.74 -14.63
N PRO A 78 -15.11 21.74 -14.23
CA PRO A 78 -15.44 22.88 -15.08
C PRO A 78 -14.21 23.75 -15.35
N ASN A 79 -14.24 24.50 -16.44
CA ASN A 79 -13.16 25.43 -16.79
C ASN A 79 -13.04 26.56 -15.76
N GLY A 80 -11.81 27.03 -15.51
CA GLY A 80 -11.55 28.14 -14.58
C GLY A 80 -11.47 27.73 -13.10
N VAL A 81 -11.43 26.41 -12.83
CA VAL A 81 -11.09 25.88 -11.50
C VAL A 81 -9.59 25.63 -11.45
N ASP A 82 -8.91 26.26 -10.50
CA ASP A 82 -7.47 26.10 -10.30
C ASP A 82 -7.16 24.83 -9.51
N ILE A 83 -6.31 23.96 -10.07
CA ILE A 83 -5.83 22.74 -9.40
C ILE A 83 -4.33 22.89 -9.14
N ARG A 84 -3.95 22.87 -7.87
CA ARG A 84 -2.55 22.93 -7.43
C ARG A 84 -2.13 21.58 -6.84
N LEU A 85 -1.17 20.92 -7.47
CA LEU A 85 -0.56 19.70 -6.96
C LEU A 85 0.78 20.01 -6.29
N ARG A 86 0.98 19.47 -5.08
CA ARG A 86 2.24 19.56 -4.33
C ARG A 86 2.75 18.14 -4.07
N PHE A 87 3.96 17.85 -4.53
CA PHE A 87 4.61 16.57 -4.32
C PHE A 87 5.67 16.69 -3.24
N ASN A 88 5.50 15.95 -2.14
CA ASN A 88 6.48 15.87 -1.06
C ASN A 88 7.20 14.53 -1.15
N ARG A 89 8.53 14.55 -1.18
CA ARG A 89 9.33 13.33 -1.28
C ARG A 89 9.59 12.75 0.11
N THR A 90 9.21 11.49 0.31
CA THR A 90 9.48 10.73 1.54
C THR A 90 11.00 10.51 1.73
N LYS A 91 11.42 10.02 2.89
CA LYS A 91 12.81 9.60 3.15
C LYS A 91 13.18 8.39 2.27
N SER A 92 14.45 8.31 1.86
CA SER A 92 14.95 7.21 1.02
C SER A 92 14.78 5.83 1.64
N SER A 93 14.94 5.72 2.95
CA SER A 93 14.81 4.45 3.67
C SER A 93 13.40 3.85 3.64
N PHE A 94 12.39 4.60 3.21
CA PHE A 94 11.03 4.09 3.03
C PHE A 94 10.80 3.52 1.63
N TYR A 95 11.20 4.24 0.57
CA TYR A 95 10.94 3.80 -0.82
C TYR A 95 12.09 3.01 -1.45
N MET A 96 13.23 2.88 -0.77
CA MET A 96 14.41 2.16 -1.26
C MET A 96 14.87 1.13 -0.24
N MET A 97 14.98 -0.10 -0.70
CA MET A 97 15.64 -1.17 0.05
C MET A 97 17.11 -1.26 -0.38
N THR A 98 18.02 -1.32 0.59
CA THR A 98 19.47 -1.48 0.34
C THR A 98 20.05 -2.54 1.25
N LYS A 99 21.18 -3.13 0.82
CA LYS A 99 21.94 -4.04 1.67
C LYS A 99 22.40 -3.27 2.90
N LEU A 100 22.44 -3.92 4.06
CA LEU A 100 22.90 -3.30 5.29
C LEU A 100 24.28 -2.65 5.09
N GLY A 101 24.40 -1.38 5.52
CA GLY A 101 25.62 -0.59 5.34
C GLY A 101 25.80 0.05 3.95
N MET A 102 24.92 -0.24 2.99
CA MET A 102 24.94 0.41 1.66
C MET A 102 23.92 1.54 1.59
N THR A 103 24.26 2.57 0.82
CA THR A 103 23.37 3.69 0.51
C THR A 103 23.03 3.69 -0.98
N GLY A 104 21.87 4.22 -1.31
CA GLY A 104 21.47 4.46 -2.68
C GLY A 104 20.77 5.80 -2.81
N LYS A 105 20.79 6.36 -4.02
CA LYS A 105 20.20 7.66 -4.32
C LYS A 105 19.31 7.54 -5.55
N VAL A 106 18.05 7.94 -5.42
CA VAL A 106 17.19 8.22 -6.58
C VAL A 106 17.28 9.70 -6.91
N GLN A 107 17.49 10.02 -8.18
CA GLN A 107 17.42 11.39 -8.68
C GLN A 107 16.26 11.50 -9.66
N ILE A 108 15.32 12.41 -9.38
CA ILE A 108 14.22 12.71 -10.30
C ILE A 108 14.80 13.65 -11.35
N LEU A 109 14.92 13.17 -12.59
CA LEU A 109 15.45 13.95 -13.71
C LEU A 109 14.36 14.77 -14.40
N SER A 110 13.15 14.21 -14.50
CA SER A 110 11.98 14.83 -15.11
C SER A 110 10.72 14.27 -14.47
N MET A 111 9.68 15.09 -14.38
CA MET A 111 8.35 14.70 -13.93
C MET A 111 7.33 15.33 -14.87
N LEU A 112 6.55 14.49 -15.56
CA LEU A 112 5.56 14.91 -16.54
C LEU A 112 4.19 14.39 -16.11
N MET A 113 3.14 15.16 -16.36
CA MET A 113 1.76 14.77 -16.10
C MET A 113 0.93 15.00 -17.35
N TRP A 114 0.27 13.94 -17.83
CA TRP A 114 -0.69 14.03 -18.91
C TRP A 114 -2.09 14.20 -18.35
N VAL A 115 -2.78 15.26 -18.79
CA VAL A 115 -4.15 15.56 -18.37
C VAL A 115 -5.04 15.60 -19.60
N ARG A 116 -6.10 14.78 -19.60
CA ARG A 116 -7.11 14.79 -20.65
C ARG A 116 -8.01 16.02 -20.48
N LYS A 117 -8.06 16.88 -21.49
CA LYS A 117 -8.99 18.02 -21.57
C LYS A 117 -10.04 17.73 -22.64
N VAL A 118 -11.28 18.12 -22.37
CA VAL A 118 -12.39 17.99 -23.32
C VAL A 118 -12.90 19.38 -23.67
N ARG A 119 -13.15 19.62 -24.97
CA ARG A 119 -13.73 20.88 -25.46
C ARG A 119 -15.20 20.62 -25.83
N PRO A 120 -16.16 20.96 -24.95
CA PRO A 120 -17.57 20.80 -25.26
C PRO A 120 -18.02 21.78 -26.36
N THR A 121 -19.15 21.47 -27.01
CA THR A 121 -19.79 22.42 -27.94
C THR A 121 -20.32 23.64 -27.18
N ALA A 122 -20.53 24.75 -27.89
CA ALA A 122 -21.04 25.99 -27.28
C ALA A 122 -22.39 25.78 -26.58
N THR A 123 -23.27 24.96 -27.15
CA THR A 123 -24.58 24.60 -26.57
C THR A 123 -24.43 23.93 -25.21
N VAL A 124 -23.53 22.96 -25.07
CA VAL A 124 -23.28 22.26 -23.81
C VAL A 124 -22.65 23.20 -22.78
N LEU A 125 -21.69 24.03 -23.19
CA LEU A 125 -21.05 25.00 -22.30
C LEU A 125 -22.06 26.01 -21.74
N ASN A 126 -22.95 26.54 -22.58
CA ASN A 126 -24.00 27.47 -22.18
C ASN A 126 -24.98 26.81 -21.20
N ALA A 127 -25.39 25.56 -21.47
CA ALA A 127 -26.27 24.81 -20.57
C ALA A 127 -25.64 24.58 -19.19
N ILE A 128 -24.34 24.23 -19.14
CA ILE A 128 -23.60 24.05 -17.88
C ILE A 128 -23.55 25.38 -17.10
N ASN A 129 -23.20 26.49 -17.77
CA ASN A 129 -23.13 27.80 -17.12
C ASN A 129 -24.50 28.30 -16.64
N GLN A 130 -25.58 28.04 -17.38
CA GLN A 130 -26.94 28.35 -16.93
C GLN A 130 -27.32 27.56 -15.68
N ARG A 131 -27.03 26.25 -15.63
CA ARG A 131 -27.30 25.43 -14.44
C ARG A 131 -26.48 25.87 -13.22
N LEU A 132 -25.25 26.31 -13.44
CA LEU A 132 -24.41 26.80 -12.35
C LEU A 132 -24.95 28.07 -11.68
N ASN A 133 -25.83 28.82 -12.35
CA ASN A 133 -26.49 29.97 -11.74
C ASN A 133 -27.54 29.56 -10.69
N THR A 134 -28.07 28.34 -10.77
CA THR A 134 -29.11 27.82 -9.87
C THR A 134 -28.60 26.76 -8.91
N GLU A 135 -27.60 25.98 -9.31
CA GLU A 135 -27.08 24.83 -8.56
C GLU A 135 -25.55 24.76 -8.61
N THR A 136 -24.93 24.08 -7.64
CA THR A 136 -23.48 23.80 -7.65
C THR A 136 -23.18 22.53 -8.44
N ALA A 137 -21.99 22.45 -9.05
CA ALA A 137 -21.51 21.21 -9.64
C ALA A 137 -21.02 20.26 -8.54
N LYS A 138 -21.67 19.09 -8.43
CA LYS A 138 -21.49 18.12 -7.35
C LYS A 138 -20.60 16.96 -7.76
N TYR A 139 -19.50 16.75 -7.03
CA TYR A 139 -18.51 15.70 -7.23
C TYR A 139 -18.46 14.80 -5.99
N PRO A 140 -19.01 13.57 -6.06
CA PRO A 140 -18.79 12.58 -5.02
C PRO A 140 -17.29 12.33 -4.88
N LEU A 141 -16.78 12.43 -3.64
CA LEU A 141 -15.41 12.13 -3.31
C LEU A 141 -15.35 10.87 -2.45
N ARG A 142 -14.43 10.00 -2.82
CA ARG A 142 -13.98 8.90 -1.96
C ARG A 142 -12.80 9.40 -1.16
N ARG A 143 -13.10 10.02 -0.01
CA ARG A 143 -12.05 10.56 0.86
C ARG A 143 -11.31 9.39 1.50
N VAL A 144 -9.99 9.45 1.47
CA VAL A 144 -9.14 8.45 2.12
C VAL A 144 -8.53 9.03 3.39
N GLU A 145 -8.62 8.27 4.48
CA GLU A 145 -7.88 8.54 5.71
C GLU A 145 -7.14 7.28 6.16
N VAL A 146 -5.86 7.41 6.48
CA VAL A 146 -5.06 6.30 7.01
C VAL A 146 -4.75 6.58 8.47
N LYS A 147 -5.21 5.68 9.35
CA LYS A 147 -4.82 5.68 10.76
C LYS A 147 -3.96 4.48 11.06
N THR A 148 -3.09 4.65 12.04
CA THR A 148 -2.18 3.59 12.47
C THR A 148 -2.12 3.51 13.98
N PHE A 149 -2.06 2.31 14.52
CA PHE A 149 -1.79 2.08 15.94
C PHE A 149 -0.72 1.01 16.12
N THR A 150 0.05 1.14 17.20
CA THR A 150 1.16 0.23 17.50
C THR A 150 0.68 -0.94 18.36
N ILE A 151 1.18 -2.14 18.06
CA ILE A 151 0.97 -3.36 18.82
C ILE A 151 2.33 -3.82 19.34
N ALA A 152 2.52 -3.75 20.67
CA ALA A 152 3.81 -4.02 21.30
C ALA A 152 4.16 -5.51 21.27
N THR A 153 5.46 -5.81 21.33
CA THR A 153 5.96 -7.16 21.61
C THR A 153 5.32 -7.72 22.89
N GLY A 154 5.11 -9.03 22.95
CA GLY A 154 4.44 -9.73 24.05
C GLY A 154 2.91 -9.66 24.02
N THR A 155 2.31 -8.82 23.17
CA THR A 155 0.85 -8.71 23.06
C THR A 155 0.26 -9.98 22.46
N GLN A 156 -0.83 -10.51 23.03
CA GLN A 156 -1.59 -11.61 22.45
C GLN A 156 -2.99 -11.18 21.98
N SER A 157 -3.55 -10.13 22.59
CA SER A 157 -4.81 -9.51 22.18
C SER A 157 -4.66 -8.00 22.21
N LYS A 158 -5.13 -7.33 21.17
CA LYS A 158 -5.11 -5.88 21.03
C LYS A 158 -6.50 -5.41 20.64
N ILE A 159 -7.04 -4.50 21.45
CA ILE A 159 -8.23 -3.73 21.13
C ILE A 159 -7.78 -2.31 20.86
N GLU A 160 -8.21 -1.78 19.72
CA GLU A 160 -8.14 -0.36 19.43
C GLU A 160 -9.58 0.16 19.34
N ASP A 161 -9.96 0.98 20.30
CA ASP A 161 -11.25 1.66 20.35
C ASP A 161 -11.08 3.10 19.84
N HIS A 162 -12.17 3.76 19.47
CA HIS A 162 -12.14 5.16 19.03
C HIS A 162 -11.27 5.39 17.79
N LEU A 163 -11.11 4.36 16.95
CA LEU A 163 -10.28 4.47 15.76
C LEU A 163 -10.84 5.52 14.80
N PHE A 164 -12.14 5.50 14.55
CA PHE A 164 -12.84 6.60 13.87
C PHE A 164 -14.04 7.01 14.73
N GLN A 165 -14.16 8.31 14.98
CA GLN A 165 -15.25 8.92 15.75
C GLN A 165 -15.95 9.95 14.84
N GLY A 166 -17.28 9.94 14.84
CA GLY A 166 -18.06 10.79 13.94
C GLY A 166 -18.46 10.02 12.69
N GLN A 167 -18.18 10.55 11.50
CA GLN A 167 -18.50 9.88 10.24
C GLN A 167 -17.90 8.47 10.19
N MET A 168 -18.70 7.46 9.85
CA MET A 168 -18.22 6.10 9.66
C MET A 168 -17.66 5.91 8.26
N PRO A 169 -16.52 5.20 8.12
CA PRO A 169 -16.04 4.83 6.80
C PRO A 169 -17.03 3.88 6.16
N LYS A 170 -17.19 3.97 4.84
CA LYS A 170 -17.94 2.98 4.06
C LYS A 170 -17.13 1.70 3.86
N ARG A 171 -15.80 1.79 3.89
CA ARG A 171 -14.89 0.66 3.72
C ARG A 171 -13.60 0.88 4.47
N ILE A 172 -13.04 -0.19 5.04
CA ILE A 172 -11.67 -0.20 5.54
C ILE A 172 -10.84 -1.32 4.91
N VAL A 173 -9.54 -1.09 4.84
CA VAL A 173 -8.52 -2.09 4.58
C VAL A 173 -7.56 -2.11 5.76
N VAL A 174 -7.41 -3.27 6.39
CA VAL A 174 -6.57 -3.48 7.57
C VAL A 174 -5.36 -4.33 7.18
N GLY A 175 -4.17 -3.86 7.52
CA GLY A 175 -2.91 -4.56 7.29
C GLY A 175 -1.95 -4.40 8.45
N LEU A 176 -1.09 -5.41 8.67
CA LEU A 176 -0.11 -5.39 9.74
C LEU A 176 1.30 -5.41 9.15
N VAL A 177 2.16 -4.49 9.61
CA VAL A 177 3.54 -4.35 9.13
C VAL A 177 4.49 -4.21 10.31
N ALA A 178 5.70 -4.75 10.18
CA ALA A 178 6.72 -4.61 11.23
C ALA A 178 6.99 -3.12 11.51
N ASN A 179 7.05 -2.73 12.77
CA ASN A 179 7.18 -1.32 13.15
C ASN A 179 8.46 -0.69 12.59
N GLU A 180 9.57 -1.42 12.58
CA GLU A 180 10.84 -0.99 11.98
C GLU A 180 10.72 -0.74 10.47
N ALA A 181 9.99 -1.61 9.75
CA ALA A 181 9.78 -1.48 8.30
C ALA A 181 8.91 -0.26 8.00
N PHE A 182 7.81 -0.08 8.74
CA PHE A 182 6.92 1.08 8.62
C PHE A 182 7.66 2.40 8.84
N ASN A 183 8.56 2.45 9.83
CA ASN A 183 9.37 3.63 10.13
C ASN A 183 10.54 3.84 9.15
N GLY A 184 10.73 2.91 8.20
CA GLY A 184 11.70 3.00 7.12
C GLY A 184 13.11 2.64 7.53
N ILE A 185 13.37 1.36 7.76
CA ILE A 185 14.74 0.80 7.76
C ILE A 185 15.10 0.29 6.37
N PRO A 186 16.34 0.53 5.86
CA PRO A 186 16.69 0.16 4.49
C PRO A 186 16.65 -1.34 4.19
N ALA A 187 16.70 -2.19 5.23
CA ALA A 187 16.74 -3.63 5.08
C ALA A 187 15.35 -4.30 5.06
N ALA A 188 14.26 -3.57 5.30
CA ALA A 188 12.91 -4.13 5.40
C ALA A 188 11.93 -3.44 4.44
N ASN A 189 10.84 -4.14 4.13
CA ASN A 189 9.83 -3.66 3.19
C ASN A 189 8.61 -3.08 3.95
N PRO A 190 8.30 -1.78 3.84
CA PRO A 190 7.12 -1.18 4.48
C PRO A 190 5.78 -1.65 3.88
N PHE A 191 5.80 -2.36 2.74
CA PHE A 191 4.64 -2.93 2.07
C PHE A 191 4.53 -4.45 2.22
N ASN A 192 5.30 -5.05 3.13
CA ASN A 192 5.19 -6.47 3.49
C ASN A 192 4.15 -6.64 4.60
N PHE A 193 2.90 -6.85 4.20
CA PHE A 193 1.75 -7.03 5.10
C PHE A 193 1.68 -8.47 5.60
N GLN A 194 2.04 -8.66 6.86
CA GLN A 194 2.22 -9.99 7.45
C GLN A 194 0.94 -10.49 8.11
N ASN A 195 0.74 -11.80 8.07
CA ASN A 195 -0.39 -12.44 8.78
C ASN A 195 -0.20 -12.47 10.30
N ILE A 196 1.07 -12.55 10.77
CA ILE A 196 1.49 -12.56 12.18
C ILE A 196 0.66 -13.54 13.04
N ASP A 197 0.27 -14.68 12.45
CA ASP A 197 -0.58 -15.68 13.08
C ASP A 197 -1.84 -15.08 13.75
N VAL A 198 -2.44 -14.05 13.14
CA VAL A 198 -3.75 -13.53 13.55
C VAL A 198 -4.73 -14.71 13.60
N LYS A 199 -5.37 -14.87 14.75
CA LYS A 199 -6.36 -15.92 15.04
C LYS A 199 -7.79 -15.38 15.04
N LYS A 200 -7.96 -14.09 15.36
CA LYS A 200 -9.25 -13.41 15.35
C LYS A 200 -9.07 -11.97 14.89
N LEU A 201 -9.90 -11.54 13.94
CA LEU A 201 -10.13 -10.13 13.60
C LEU A 201 -11.63 -9.85 13.69
N GLU A 202 -12.00 -8.93 14.57
CA GLU A 202 -13.37 -8.48 14.75
C GLU A 202 -13.44 -6.96 14.66
N VAL A 203 -14.50 -6.48 14.02
CA VAL A 203 -14.77 -5.05 13.86
C VAL A 203 -16.19 -4.78 14.33
N SER A 204 -16.34 -3.79 15.19
CA SER A 204 -17.64 -3.36 15.71
C SER A 204 -17.84 -1.87 15.53
N ILE A 205 -19.10 -1.49 15.33
CA ILE A 205 -19.56 -0.10 15.29
C ILE A 205 -20.52 0.07 16.47
N ASN A 206 -20.23 1.02 17.36
CA ASN A 206 -21.04 1.28 18.56
C ASN A 206 -21.26 0.04 19.45
N GLY A 207 -20.30 -0.90 19.46
CA GLY A 207 -20.37 -2.15 20.23
C GLY A 207 -21.10 -3.29 19.53
N GLU A 208 -21.76 -3.05 18.40
CA GLU A 208 -22.37 -4.10 17.58
C GLU A 208 -21.37 -4.62 16.55
N SER A 209 -21.24 -5.94 16.46
CA SER A 209 -20.35 -6.57 15.47
C SER A 209 -20.90 -6.34 14.07
N VAL A 210 -20.06 -5.84 13.17
CA VAL A 210 -20.46 -5.56 11.78
C VAL A 210 -20.66 -6.87 11.00
N MET A 211 -19.87 -7.88 11.34
CA MET A 211 -19.87 -9.16 10.66
C MET A 211 -20.68 -10.17 11.46
N SER A 212 -21.41 -11.05 10.77
CA SER A 212 -22.13 -12.17 11.40
C SER A 212 -21.20 -13.10 12.20
N ARG A 213 -19.94 -13.21 11.77
CA ARG A 213 -18.89 -13.94 12.47
C ARG A 213 -17.55 -13.21 12.28
N PRO A 214 -16.71 -13.06 13.33
CA PRO A 214 -15.34 -12.58 13.19
C PRO A 214 -14.54 -13.36 12.13
N TYR A 215 -13.48 -12.77 11.59
CA TYR A 215 -12.51 -13.53 10.82
C TYR A 215 -11.66 -14.36 11.77
N GLU A 216 -11.65 -15.67 11.57
CA GLU A 216 -10.87 -16.60 12.40
C GLU A 216 -9.94 -17.45 11.52
N PRO A 217 -8.92 -16.84 10.88
CA PRO A 217 -8.01 -17.60 10.03
C PRO A 217 -7.06 -18.47 10.87
N ASP A 218 -6.68 -19.61 10.29
CA ASP A 218 -5.57 -20.43 10.76
C ASP A 218 -4.53 -20.52 9.64
N PHE A 219 -3.53 -19.63 9.72
CA PHE A 219 -2.47 -19.57 8.73
C PHE A 219 -1.53 -20.77 8.80
N ALA A 220 -1.39 -21.43 9.96
CA ALA A 220 -0.53 -22.60 10.13
C ALA A 220 -1.07 -23.79 9.32
N ASN A 221 -2.39 -24.02 9.38
CA ASN A 221 -3.07 -25.11 8.69
C ASN A 221 -3.65 -24.72 7.32
N ASN A 222 -3.28 -23.55 6.79
CA ASN A 222 -3.78 -23.01 5.51
C ASN A 222 -5.31 -22.82 5.43
N MET A 223 -5.96 -22.52 6.56
CA MET A 223 -7.39 -22.21 6.63
C MET A 223 -7.62 -20.70 6.77
N TYR A 224 -7.35 -19.95 5.70
CA TYR A 224 -7.45 -18.48 5.67
C TYR A 224 -8.25 -17.95 4.46
N GLN A 225 -8.98 -18.83 3.76
CA GLN A 225 -9.70 -18.54 2.52
C GLN A 225 -10.75 -17.43 2.71
N ARG A 226 -11.46 -17.40 3.84
CA ARG A 226 -12.42 -16.33 4.14
C ARG A 226 -11.72 -14.97 4.30
N SER A 227 -10.53 -14.94 4.90
CA SER A 227 -9.73 -13.71 5.00
C SER A 227 -9.26 -13.25 3.63
N TYR A 228 -8.80 -14.17 2.78
CA TYR A 228 -8.47 -13.86 1.39
C TYR A 228 -9.68 -13.36 0.58
N LEU A 229 -10.83 -14.01 0.74
CA LEU A 229 -12.08 -13.64 0.09
C LEU A 229 -12.55 -12.23 0.45
N SER A 230 -12.18 -11.73 1.64
CA SER A 230 -12.48 -10.36 2.07
C SER A 230 -11.98 -9.32 1.06
N LEU A 231 -10.87 -9.56 0.37
CA LEU A 231 -10.38 -8.67 -0.69
C LEU A 231 -11.37 -8.56 -1.83
N TYR A 232 -11.92 -9.68 -2.30
CA TYR A 232 -12.88 -9.70 -3.39
C TYR A 232 -14.21 -9.08 -2.97
N GLN A 233 -14.68 -9.40 -1.76
CA GLN A 233 -15.91 -8.86 -1.21
C GLN A 233 -15.82 -7.36 -1.01
N GLY A 234 -14.83 -6.87 -0.25
CA GLY A 234 -14.70 -5.45 0.06
C GLY A 234 -14.30 -4.59 -1.15
N LEU A 235 -13.69 -5.16 -2.19
CA LEU A 235 -13.49 -4.46 -3.46
C LEU A 235 -14.72 -4.48 -4.37
N GLY A 236 -15.77 -5.22 -4.01
CA GLY A 236 -16.99 -5.42 -4.81
C GLY A 236 -16.72 -6.12 -6.14
N LYS A 237 -15.86 -7.14 -6.07
CA LYS A 237 -15.37 -7.92 -7.23
C LYS A 237 -15.62 -9.41 -7.07
N LEU A 238 -16.29 -9.81 -5.99
CA LEU A 238 -16.72 -11.18 -5.82
C LEU A 238 -17.68 -11.57 -6.96
N GLY A 239 -17.34 -12.63 -7.71
CA GLY A 239 -18.14 -13.13 -8.82
C GLY A 239 -17.98 -12.39 -10.14
N TYR A 240 -17.09 -11.40 -10.22
CA TYR A 240 -16.76 -10.70 -11.47
C TYR A 240 -15.53 -11.32 -12.15
N ASP A 241 -15.40 -11.12 -13.46
CA ASP A 241 -14.20 -11.45 -14.24
C ASP A 241 -13.09 -10.40 -14.02
N TRP A 242 -12.74 -10.21 -12.75
CA TRP A 242 -11.69 -9.32 -12.30
C TRP A 242 -11.21 -9.79 -10.93
N ALA A 243 -9.90 -9.79 -10.71
CA ALA A 243 -9.30 -10.15 -9.43
C ALA A 243 -8.26 -9.11 -9.00
N PRO A 244 -8.08 -8.88 -7.68
CA PRO A 244 -6.89 -8.20 -7.20
C PRO A 244 -5.65 -9.00 -7.61
N ASP A 245 -4.55 -8.31 -7.89
CA ASP A 245 -3.26 -8.90 -8.26
C ASP A 245 -2.53 -9.45 -7.02
N VAL A 246 -3.21 -10.34 -6.30
CA VAL A 246 -2.73 -11.04 -5.11
C VAL A 246 -3.28 -12.45 -5.17
N THR A 247 -2.41 -13.44 -5.37
CA THR A 247 -2.79 -14.85 -5.30
C THR A 247 -3.05 -15.29 -3.85
N LEU A 248 -3.76 -16.40 -3.67
CA LEU A 248 -3.99 -16.99 -2.34
C LEU A 248 -2.67 -17.27 -1.59
N GLY A 249 -1.64 -17.73 -2.32
CA GLY A 249 -0.32 -17.99 -1.75
C GLY A 249 0.41 -16.71 -1.34
N GLU A 250 0.36 -15.67 -2.17
CA GLU A 250 0.94 -14.36 -1.85
C GLU A 250 0.24 -13.70 -0.66
N TYR A 251 -1.09 -13.85 -0.55
CA TYR A 251 -1.87 -13.33 0.57
C TYR A 251 -1.27 -13.76 1.92
N LYS A 252 -0.96 -15.06 2.09
CA LYS A 252 -0.34 -15.56 3.32
C LYS A 252 1.09 -15.05 3.52
N ASN A 253 1.81 -14.74 2.44
CA ASN A 253 3.26 -14.53 2.43
C ASN A 253 3.68 -13.07 2.19
N GLY A 254 2.92 -12.10 2.73
CA GLY A 254 3.29 -10.68 2.69
C GLY A 254 2.26 -9.74 2.07
N TYR A 255 1.09 -10.26 1.70
CA TYR A 255 -0.04 -9.47 1.20
C TYR A 255 -1.30 -9.69 2.04
N THR A 256 -1.16 -9.94 3.34
CA THR A 256 -2.30 -10.19 4.23
C THR A 256 -3.01 -8.88 4.56
N LEU A 257 -4.09 -8.62 3.82
CA LEU A 257 -4.95 -7.45 3.99
C LEU A 257 -6.40 -7.90 4.17
N TRP A 258 -7.13 -7.30 5.11
CA TRP A 258 -8.56 -7.53 5.25
C TRP A 258 -9.32 -6.32 4.72
N CYS A 259 -10.18 -6.53 3.73
CA CYS A 259 -11.04 -5.50 3.19
C CYS A 259 -12.47 -5.71 3.69
N ILE A 260 -13.02 -4.71 4.37
CA ILE A 260 -14.33 -4.80 5.02
C ILE A 260 -15.20 -3.66 4.51
N ASP A 261 -16.33 -4.03 3.90
CA ASP A 261 -17.35 -3.11 3.39
C ASP A 261 -18.48 -2.99 4.43
N PHE A 262 -18.77 -1.75 4.84
CA PHE A 262 -19.81 -1.41 5.80
C PHE A 262 -21.13 -0.97 5.14
N THR A 263 -21.17 -0.84 3.81
CA THR A 263 -22.40 -0.47 3.12
C THR A 263 -23.40 -1.62 3.15
N LYS A 264 -24.69 -1.26 3.26
CA LYS A 264 -25.77 -2.26 3.40
C LYS A 264 -25.97 -3.09 2.13
N ASP A 265 -25.63 -2.52 0.98
CA ASP A 265 -25.68 -3.16 -0.33
C ASP A 265 -24.37 -3.88 -0.70
N GLN A 266 -23.30 -3.74 0.08
CA GLN A 266 -21.96 -4.33 -0.17
C GLN A 266 -21.35 -3.87 -1.51
N GLU A 267 -21.54 -2.60 -1.81
CA GLU A 267 -21.17 -1.96 -3.08
C GLU A 267 -20.35 -0.66 -2.84
N ALA A 268 -19.49 -0.63 -1.81
CA ALA A 268 -18.70 0.55 -1.45
C ALA A 268 -17.81 1.10 -2.60
N GLN A 269 -17.48 0.25 -3.57
CA GLN A 269 -16.68 0.60 -4.75
C GLN A 269 -17.43 1.44 -5.78
N LEU A 270 -18.77 1.52 -5.71
CA LEU A 270 -19.55 2.36 -6.62
C LEU A 270 -19.46 3.84 -6.20
N ASP A 271 -19.49 4.72 -7.19
CA ASP A 271 -19.53 6.18 -6.99
C ASP A 271 -20.96 6.66 -6.72
N ARG A 272 -21.57 6.06 -5.70
CA ARG A 272 -22.89 6.40 -5.17
C ARG A 272 -22.75 6.84 -3.72
N PHE A 273 -23.64 7.74 -3.29
CA PHE A 273 -23.69 8.14 -1.89
C PHE A 273 -24.41 7.07 -1.09
N HIS A 274 -23.68 6.48 -0.13
CA HIS A 274 -24.30 5.66 0.90
C HIS A 274 -24.78 6.57 2.02
N LEU A 275 -25.74 6.07 2.80
CA LEU A 275 -26.22 6.81 3.98
C LEU A 275 -25.05 6.98 4.95
N ILE A 276 -24.64 8.22 5.17
CA ILE A 276 -23.62 8.56 6.14
C ILE A 276 -24.15 8.24 7.53
N GLN A 277 -23.43 7.36 8.24
CA GLN A 277 -23.72 7.00 9.62
C GLN A 277 -22.66 7.59 10.52
N THR A 278 -23.06 7.94 11.75
CA THR A 278 -22.13 8.37 12.78
C THR A 278 -21.95 7.28 13.82
N GLY A 279 -20.72 7.08 14.28
CA GLY A 279 -20.46 6.08 15.30
C GLY A 279 -19.03 6.08 15.80
N ASN A 280 -18.70 4.97 16.45
CA ASN A 280 -17.38 4.66 16.94
C ASN A 280 -16.93 3.31 16.36
N LEU A 281 -15.87 3.32 15.55
CA LEU A 281 -15.28 2.11 15.00
C LEU A 281 -14.24 1.53 15.97
N ARG A 282 -14.43 0.27 16.35
CA ARG A 282 -13.52 -0.51 17.19
C ARG A 282 -13.00 -1.71 16.42
N ILE A 283 -11.70 -2.00 16.55
CA ILE A 283 -11.05 -3.19 15.99
C ILE A 283 -10.46 -4.02 17.13
N GLU A 284 -10.73 -5.33 17.10
CA GLU A 284 -10.12 -6.31 17.99
C GLU A 284 -9.31 -7.33 17.17
N LEU A 285 -8.05 -7.50 17.57
CA LEU A 285 -7.11 -8.46 17.00
C LEU A 285 -6.66 -9.42 18.10
N GLN A 286 -6.71 -10.73 17.83
CA GLN A 286 -6.11 -11.76 18.67
C GLN A 286 -5.11 -12.56 17.85
N PHE A 287 -3.99 -12.90 18.47
CA PHE A 287 -2.89 -13.64 17.84
C PHE A 287 -2.78 -15.03 18.46
N ALA A 288 -2.36 -16.01 17.66
CA ALA A 288 -2.17 -17.38 18.14
C ALA A 288 -1.11 -17.45 19.26
N ASN A 289 -0.06 -16.63 19.15
CA ASN A 289 1.03 -16.52 20.11
C ASN A 289 1.29 -15.05 20.47
N ALA A 290 1.94 -14.82 21.63
CA ALA A 290 2.43 -13.50 21.97
C ALA A 290 3.43 -12.99 20.90
N LEU A 291 3.27 -11.73 20.48
CA LEU A 291 4.08 -11.16 19.42
C LEU A 291 5.56 -11.12 19.80
N ARG A 292 6.44 -11.56 18.89
CA ARG A 292 7.91 -11.55 19.12
C ARG A 292 8.57 -10.21 18.80
N ARG A 293 7.85 -9.32 18.11
CA ARG A 293 8.29 -7.98 17.73
C ARG A 293 7.11 -7.03 17.69
N THR A 294 7.39 -5.74 17.68
CA THR A 294 6.38 -4.68 17.58
C THR A 294 5.91 -4.52 16.14
N PHE A 295 4.61 -4.34 15.96
CA PHE A 295 3.97 -4.12 14.66
C PHE A 295 3.12 -2.86 14.66
N ASN A 296 2.94 -2.27 13.49
CA ASN A 296 1.93 -1.25 13.27
C ASN A 296 0.76 -1.88 12.51
N CYS A 297 -0.44 -1.68 13.03
CA CYS A 297 -1.67 -1.91 12.29
C CYS A 297 -1.97 -0.65 11.48
N VAL A 298 -2.06 -0.79 10.16
CA VAL A 298 -2.43 0.26 9.22
C VAL A 298 -3.87 0.04 8.83
N VAL A 299 -4.71 1.05 9.06
CA VAL A 299 -6.12 1.04 8.69
C VAL A 299 -6.34 2.15 7.68
N TYR A 300 -6.47 1.74 6.43
CA TYR A 300 -6.89 2.60 5.33
C TYR A 300 -8.42 2.64 5.34
N ALA A 301 -9.00 3.83 5.41
CA ALA A 301 -10.44 4.02 5.52
C ALA A 301 -10.94 4.94 4.42
N GLU A 302 -12.07 4.58 3.81
CA GLU A 302 -12.74 5.36 2.78
C GLU A 302 -14.06 5.91 3.29
N PHE A 303 -14.30 7.19 3.01
CA PHE A 303 -15.50 7.93 3.38
C PHE A 303 -16.17 8.51 2.13
N ASP A 304 -17.49 8.66 2.19
CA ASP A 304 -18.24 9.40 1.19
C ASP A 304 -18.30 10.89 1.59
N ASN A 305 -17.70 11.75 0.78
CA ASN A 305 -17.76 13.20 0.95
C ASN A 305 -18.24 13.85 -0.35
N LEU A 306 -18.65 15.12 -0.27
CA LEU A 306 -19.10 15.88 -1.43
C LEU A 306 -18.21 17.10 -1.63
N LEU A 307 -17.71 17.26 -2.86
CA LEU A 307 -17.11 18.49 -3.33
C LEU A 307 -18.10 19.21 -4.23
N GLU A 308 -18.28 20.50 -3.96
CA GLU A 308 -19.14 21.37 -4.74
C GLU A 308 -18.33 22.51 -5.37
N ILE A 309 -18.70 22.86 -6.60
CA ILE A 309 -18.11 23.99 -7.33
C ILE A 309 -19.23 24.94 -7.73
N ASN A 310 -19.13 26.19 -7.29
CA ASN A 310 -20.16 27.20 -7.56
C ASN A 310 -19.92 27.95 -8.89
N LYS A 311 -20.81 28.90 -9.22
CA LYS A 311 -20.69 29.73 -10.44
C LYS A 311 -19.41 30.57 -10.49
N GLN A 312 -18.86 30.97 -9.34
CA GLN A 312 -17.60 31.70 -9.23
C GLN A 312 -16.36 30.81 -9.34
N ARG A 313 -16.52 29.50 -9.53
CA ARG A 313 -15.43 28.49 -9.51
C ARG A 313 -14.78 28.32 -8.14
N GLU A 314 -15.45 28.76 -7.10
CA GLU A 314 -15.03 28.48 -5.73
C GLU A 314 -15.41 27.05 -5.39
N VAL A 315 -14.51 26.39 -4.67
CA VAL A 315 -14.63 24.99 -4.28
C VAL A 315 -14.99 24.94 -2.80
N SER A 316 -16.06 24.22 -2.46
CA SER A 316 -16.39 23.86 -1.08
C SER A 316 -16.37 22.34 -0.94
N ILE A 317 -15.86 21.85 0.19
CA ILE A 317 -15.81 20.43 0.53
C ILE A 317 -16.54 20.27 1.86
N ASP A 318 -17.50 19.35 1.90
CA ASP A 318 -18.20 18.98 3.12
C ASP A 318 -17.39 17.89 3.84
N TYR A 319 -16.86 18.20 5.02
CA TYR A 319 -15.98 17.34 5.83
C TYR A 319 -16.64 16.92 7.14
#